data_AF-A0A925XJS0-F1
#
_entry.id   AF-A0A925XJS0-F1
#
_cell.length_a   1.000
_cell.length_b   1.000
_cell.length_c   1.000
_cell.angle_alpha   90.00
_cell.angle_beta   90.00
_cell.angle_gamma   90.00
#
_symmetry.space_group_name_H-M   'P 1'
#
loop_
_entity.id
_entity.type
_entity.pdbx_description
1 polymer ?
#
loop_
_entity_poly.entity_id
_entity_poly.type
_entity_poly.pdbx_seq_one_letter_code
_entity_poly.pdbx_strand_id
1 'polypeptide(L)' 'SGNLVVLHCDPEWQARIPMCGDPEPAWPLMRQLKRQLDPQGLLNPGRFVDGVESR' A
#
# COMPACT_ATOMS: atom_id res chain seq x y z
N SER A 1 -4.50 -13.82 11.65
CA SER A 1 -4.18 -13.17 10.37
C SER A 1 -3.44 -14.16 9.49
N GLY A 2 -3.60 -14.07 8.18
CA GLY A 2 -2.92 -14.93 7.22
C GLY A 2 -2.65 -14.15 5.94
N ASN A 3 -1.72 -14.64 5.15
CA ASN A 3 -1.20 -13.94 3.98
C ASN A 3 -1.50 -14.80 2.74
N LEU A 4 -1.96 -14.18 1.65
CA LEU A 4 -2.00 -14.82 0.34
C LEU A 4 -0.82 -14.28 -0.48
N VAL A 5 0.00 -15.19 -1.00
CA VAL A 5 1.09 -14.84 -1.91
C VAL A 5 0.74 -15.34 -3.30
N VAL A 6 0.67 -14.42 -4.27
CA VAL A 6 0.42 -14.73 -5.67
C VAL A 6 1.74 -14.57 -6.42
N LEU A 7 2.31 -15.69 -6.89
CA LEU A 7 3.62 -15.69 -7.57
C LEU A 7 3.54 -15.23 -9.04
N HIS A 8 2.38 -15.44 -9.68
CA HIS A 8 2.08 -14.98 -11.03
C HIS A 8 0.70 -14.33 -11.02
N CYS A 9 0.65 -13.04 -11.35
CA CYS A 9 -0.55 -12.21 -11.30
C CYS A 9 -0.76 -11.59 -12.68
N ASP A 10 -1.85 -11.96 -13.35
CA ASP A 10 -2.21 -11.33 -14.60
C ASP A 10 -2.53 -9.84 -14.36
N PRO A 11 -2.18 -8.93 -15.28
CA PRO A 11 -2.36 -7.49 -15.07
C PRO A 11 -3.79 -7.08 -14.71
N GLU A 12 -4.79 -7.83 -15.21
CA GLU A 12 -6.20 -7.63 -14.90
C GLU A 12 -6.55 -7.82 -13.41
N TRP A 13 -5.75 -8.56 -12.64
CA TRP A 13 -6.02 -8.83 -11.23
C TRP A 13 -5.49 -7.73 -10.32
N GLN A 14 -4.42 -7.03 -10.73
CA GLN A 14 -3.81 -5.96 -9.94
C GLN A 14 -4.79 -4.82 -9.63
N ALA A 15 -5.75 -4.55 -10.53
CA ALA A 15 -6.80 -3.55 -10.32
C ALA A 15 -7.95 -4.05 -9.42
N ARG A 16 -8.05 -5.36 -9.20
CA ARG A 16 -9.19 -6.01 -8.50
C ARG A 16 -8.85 -6.49 -7.11
N ILE A 17 -7.56 -6.61 -6.77
CA ILE A 17 -7.07 -7.12 -5.50
C ILE A 17 -6.27 -6.02 -4.79
N PRO A 18 -6.57 -5.70 -3.52
CA PRO A 18 -5.77 -4.75 -2.75
C PRO A 18 -4.37 -5.34 -2.48
N MET A 19 -3.41 -4.95 -3.32
CA MET A 19 -2.03 -5.47 -3.29
C MET A 19 -1.25 -5.12 -2.02
N CYS A 20 -1.68 -4.08 -1.29
CA CYS A 20 -1.05 -3.62 -0.07
C CYS A 20 -1.88 -3.88 1.20
N GLY A 21 -2.90 -4.73 1.11
CA GLY A 21 -3.77 -5.05 2.22
C GLY A 21 -4.62 -3.86 2.70
N ASP A 22 -5.30 -4.08 3.83
CA ASP A 22 -6.21 -3.10 4.42
C ASP A 22 -5.52 -2.17 5.42
N PRO A 23 -6.05 -0.95 5.63
CA PRO A 23 -5.70 -0.07 6.74
C PRO A 23 -5.56 -0.75 8.10
N GLU A 24 -4.35 -0.73 8.66
CA GLU A 24 -4.05 -1.18 10.02
C GLU A 24 -4.00 -0.02 11.02
N PRO A 25 -4.18 -0.25 12.34
CA PRO A 25 -4.13 0.82 13.34
C PRO A 25 -2.85 1.68 13.34
N ALA A 26 -1.72 1.12 12.89
CA ALA A 26 -0.44 1.82 12.81
C ALA A 26 -0.27 2.75 11.59
N TRP A 27 -1.25 2.77 10.67
CA TRP A 27 -1.16 3.56 9.43
C TRP A 27 -0.87 5.06 9.62
N PRO A 28 -1.42 5.75 10.65
CA PRO A 28 -1.05 7.15 10.90
C PRO A 28 0.45 7.34 11.16
N LEU A 29 1.07 6.43 11.93
CA LEU A 29 2.51 6.46 12.20
C LEU A 29 3.32 6.19 10.92
N MET A 30 2.90 5.20 10.13
CA MET A 30 3.57 4.88 8.87
C MET A 30 3.50 6.03 7.85
N ARG A 31 2.38 6.76 7.78
CA ARG A 31 2.28 8.00 6.97
C ARG A 31 3.25 9.07 7.45
N GLN A 32 3.39 9.24 8.77
CA GLN A 32 4.35 10.21 9.31
C GLN A 32 5.79 9.82 8.97
N LEU A 33 6.16 8.55 9.13
CA LEU A 33 7.47 8.04 8.74
C LEU A 33 7.73 8.24 7.26
N LYS A 34 6.76 7.88 6.39
CA LYS A 34 6.89 8.08 4.95
C LYS A 34 7.13 9.55 4.61
N ARG A 35 6.39 10.50 5.20
CA ARG A 35 6.60 11.94 4.94
C ARG A 35 8.01 12.42 5.29
N GLN A 36 8.66 11.81 6.28
CA GLN A 36 10.02 12.16 6.67
C GLN A 36 11.08 11.50 5.76
N LEU A 37 10.84 10.25 5.35
CA LEU A 37 11.82 9.44 4.61
C LEU A 37 11.69 9.57 3.08
N ASP A 38 10.49 9.86 2.58
CA ASP A 38 10.14 9.99 1.17
C ASP A 38 9.29 11.25 0.93
N PRO A 39 9.82 12.45 1.25
CA PRO A 39 9.07 13.70 1.17
C PRO A 39 8.65 14.06 -0.25
N GLN A 40 9.31 13.50 -1.26
CA GLN A 40 9.04 13.73 -2.68
C GLN A 40 8.18 12.61 -3.30
N GLY A 41 7.86 11.55 -2.55
CA GLY A 41 7.02 10.46 -3.03
C GLY A 41 7.66 9.61 -4.14
N LEU A 42 8.99 9.51 -4.17
CA LEU A 42 9.74 8.87 -5.25
C LEU A 42 9.82 7.34 -5.12
N LEU A 43 9.73 6.81 -3.90
CA LEU A 43 10.05 5.39 -3.67
C LEU A 43 8.94 4.45 -4.15
N ASN A 44 7.69 4.74 -3.75
CA ASN A 44 6.55 3.87 -3.98
C ASN A 44 5.26 4.71 -4.14
N PRO A 45 5.16 5.51 -5.21
CA PRO A 45 4.00 6.37 -5.43
C PRO A 45 2.72 5.54 -5.53
N GLY A 46 1.68 5.94 -4.78
CA GLY A 46 0.36 5.31 -4.82
C GLY A 46 0.32 3.88 -4.25
N ARG A 47 1.32 3.47 -3.46
CA ARG A 47 1.37 2.15 -2.80
C ARG A 47 1.42 2.30 -1.29
N PHE A 48 1.12 1.22 -0.58
CA PHE A 48 1.11 1.17 0.89
C PHE A 48 0.23 2.27 1.48
N VAL A 49 0.82 3.16 2.26
CA VAL A 49 0.12 4.22 2.97
C VAL A 49 -0.46 5.32 2.09
N ASP A 50 -0.06 5.38 0.82
CA ASP A 50 -0.56 6.33 -0.18
C ASP A 50 -1.68 5.75 -1.05
N GLY A 51 -1.78 4.42 -1.14
CA GLY A 51 -2.61 3.72 -2.13
C GLY A 51 -4.04 3.43 -1.71
N VAL A 52 -4.41 3.75 -0.46
CA VAL A 52 -5.78 3.56 0.04
C VAL A 52 -6.38 4.92 0.31
N GLU A 53 -7.02 5.50 -0.70
CA GLU A 53 -7.90 6.65 -0.50
C GLU A 53 -9.15 6.14 0.20
N SER A 54 -9.37 6.61 1.43
CA SER A 54 -10.57 6.31 2.20
C SER A 54 -11.79 6.81 1.42
N ARG A 55 -12.59 5.90 0.88
CA ARG A 55 -14.01 6.15 0.65
C ARG A 55 -14.78 5.89 1.94
#